data_AF-A0A100W2I3-F1
#
_entry.id   AF-A0A100W2I3-F1
#
_cell.length_a   1.000
_cell.length_b   1.000
_cell.length_c   1.000
_cell.angle_alpha   90.00
_cell.angle_beta   90.00
_cell.angle_gamma   90.00
#
_symmetry.space_group_name_H-M   'P 1'
#
loop_
_entity.id
_entity.type
_entity.pdbx_description
1 polymer ?
#
loop_
_entity_poly.entity_id
_entity_poly.type
_entity_poly.pdbx_seq_one_letter_code
_entity_poly.pdbx_strand_id
1 'polypeptide(L)'
;MFAGDLAPNAALKVTLVLCDKDFRPTPSLRLITYGVTMPYVIGTACVDVMHKACVLQCPVDCIYEGARSLYINPDECVDCGACRLECDAGAIYYETDLPDDQLPHLADNAAFFSEILPGRDAPIGSPGGATALGRLGVDTPLVSALAPRNP
;
A
#
# COMPACT_ATOMS: atom_id res chain seq x y z
N MET A 1 39.92 11.00 29.04
CA MET A 1 40.94 10.65 28.03
C MET A 1 40.67 9.21 27.60
N PHE A 2 40.82 8.91 26.30
CA PHE A 2 40.24 7.82 25.49
C PHE A 2 38.80 8.14 25.03
N ALA A 3 38.62 8.88 23.92
CA ALA A 3 38.66 8.44 22.50
C ALA A 3 37.60 7.35 22.25
N GLY A 4 36.50 7.53 21.51
CA GLY A 4 36.22 8.47 20.43
C GLY A 4 36.33 7.76 19.09
N ASP A 5 35.32 6.96 18.73
CA ASP A 5 35.10 6.45 17.37
C ASP A 5 33.58 6.31 17.14
N LEU A 6 32.98 7.36 16.58
CA LEU A 6 31.65 7.29 15.96
C LEU A 6 31.83 6.87 14.50
N ALA A 7 31.29 5.71 14.14
CA ALA A 7 30.97 5.39 12.76
C ALA A 7 29.78 6.25 12.28
N PRO A 8 29.79 6.80 11.05
CA PRO A 8 28.71 7.63 10.54
C PRO A 8 27.54 6.78 10.04
N ASN A 9 26.32 7.28 10.24
CA ASN A 9 25.05 6.84 9.62
C ASN A 9 24.19 5.79 10.33
N ALA A 10 24.14 5.78 11.66
CA ALA A 10 22.99 5.17 12.36
C ALA A 10 21.80 6.13 12.33
N ALA A 11 20.81 5.80 11.49
CA ALA A 11 19.51 6.45 11.45
C ALA A 11 18.97 6.67 12.86
N LEU A 12 18.67 7.93 13.17
CA LEU A 12 18.10 8.36 14.43
C LEU A 12 16.73 7.69 14.59
N LYS A 13 16.66 6.53 15.26
CA LYS A 13 15.41 5.98 15.78
C LYS A 13 14.96 6.88 16.92
N VAL A 14 14.30 7.98 16.58
CA VAL A 14 13.51 8.73 17.55
C VAL A 14 12.28 7.89 17.85
N THR A 15 12.43 6.91 18.73
CA THR A 15 11.29 6.25 19.36
C THR A 15 10.68 7.28 20.30
N LEU A 16 9.70 8.05 19.80
CA LEU A 16 8.87 8.90 20.63
C LEU A 16 8.00 7.97 21.49
N VAL A 17 8.51 7.60 22.67
CA VAL A 17 7.73 6.90 23.69
C VAL A 17 6.72 7.90 24.20
N LEU A 18 5.49 7.85 23.69
CA LEU A 18 4.37 8.57 24.28
C LEU A 18 4.06 7.91 25.62
N CYS A 19 4.63 8.47 26.68
CA CYS A 19 4.25 8.18 28.05
C CYS A 19 2.88 8.80 28.31
N ASP A 20 1.98 8.02 28.90
CA ASP A 20 0.82 8.59 29.59
C ASP A 20 1.29 9.59 30.66
N LYS A 21 0.37 10.41 31.18
CA LYS A 21 0.62 11.39 32.27
C LYS A 21 1.33 10.83 33.53
N ASP A 22 1.43 9.50 33.65
CA ASP A 22 2.10 8.79 34.73
C ASP A 22 3.30 7.92 34.28
N PHE A 23 3.83 8.10 33.06
CA PHE A 23 5.06 7.47 32.57
C PHE A 23 5.11 5.93 32.60
N ARG A 24 4.00 5.23 32.33
CA ARG A 24 3.97 3.75 32.19
C ARG A 24 3.64 3.31 30.76
N PRO A 25 4.25 2.23 30.25
CA PRO A 25 3.90 1.65 28.95
C PRO A 25 2.54 0.93 29.04
N THR A 26 1.58 1.33 28.21
CA THR A 26 0.26 0.68 28.11
C THR A 26 0.30 -0.50 27.12
N PRO A 27 -0.27 -1.68 27.47
CA PRO A 27 -0.22 -2.88 26.64
C PRO A 27 -1.30 -2.92 25.54
N SER A 28 -1.98 -1.81 25.25
CA SER A 28 -3.14 -1.75 24.34
C SER A 28 -2.89 -0.98 23.05
N LEU A 29 -1.63 -0.76 22.65
CA LEU A 29 -1.34 -0.19 21.34
C LEU A 29 -1.70 -1.19 20.23
N ARG A 30 -2.90 -1.04 19.66
CA ARG A 30 -3.04 -1.19 18.20
C ARG A 30 -2.02 -0.23 17.60
N LEU A 31 -1.20 -0.72 16.66
CA LEU A 31 -0.24 0.08 15.90
C LEU A 31 -0.89 1.38 15.43
N ILE A 32 -0.61 2.49 16.12
CA ILE A 32 -0.70 3.84 15.57
C ILE A 32 0.75 4.27 15.37
N THR A 33 1.42 3.59 14.45
CA THR A 33 2.76 3.97 14.03
C THR A 33 2.59 4.80 12.77
N TYR A 34 2.69 6.12 12.92
CA TYR A 34 3.03 7.11 11.89
C TYR A 34 2.28 7.01 10.54
N GLY A 35 1.43 7.99 10.26
CA GLY A 35 0.62 8.06 9.04
C GLY A 35 1.43 7.95 7.74
N VAL A 36 1.51 6.72 7.23
CA VAL A 36 1.46 6.50 5.78
C VAL A 36 -0.04 6.57 5.47
N THR A 37 -0.53 7.79 5.23
CA THR A 37 -1.83 8.00 4.61
C THR A 37 -1.81 7.18 3.33
N MET A 38 -2.69 6.19 3.22
CA MET A 38 -2.92 5.53 1.94
C MET A 38 -3.66 6.55 1.09
N PRO A 39 -3.06 7.07 0.02
CA PRO A 39 -3.69 8.16 -0.70
C PRO A 39 -4.95 7.66 -1.42
N TYR A 40 -4.81 6.59 -2.20
CA TYR A 40 -5.92 5.97 -2.92
C TYR A 40 -5.83 4.45 -2.82
N VAL A 41 -6.99 3.81 -2.78
CA VAL A 41 -7.16 2.37 -2.57
C VAL A 41 -8.00 1.78 -3.70
N ILE A 42 -7.52 0.70 -4.30
CA ILE A 42 -8.29 -0.06 -5.29
C ILE A 42 -9.09 -1.15 -4.57
N GLY A 43 -10.40 -1.13 -4.76
CA GLY A 43 -11.35 -2.05 -4.16
C GLY A 43 -11.83 -3.17 -5.10
N THR A 44 -12.83 -3.90 -4.62
CA THR A 44 -13.32 -5.17 -5.19
C THR A 44 -13.78 -5.06 -6.65
N ALA A 45 -14.26 -3.88 -7.09
CA ALA A 45 -14.75 -3.68 -8.46
C ALA A 45 -13.65 -3.75 -9.53
N CYS A 46 -12.37 -3.71 -9.15
CA CYS A 46 -11.25 -3.90 -10.09
C CYS A 46 -10.99 -5.38 -10.45
N VAL A 47 -11.37 -6.30 -9.55
CA VAL A 47 -11.04 -7.73 -9.63
C VAL A 47 -11.68 -8.37 -10.87
N ASP A 48 -10.85 -9.02 -11.68
CA ASP A 48 -11.16 -9.65 -12.98
C ASP A 48 -11.60 -8.68 -14.11
N VAL A 49 -11.59 -7.37 -13.84
CA VAL A 49 -11.98 -6.33 -14.80
C VAL A 49 -10.74 -5.60 -15.34
N MET A 50 -9.90 -5.09 -14.44
CA MET A 50 -8.58 -4.49 -14.73
C MET A 50 -8.55 -3.60 -16.00
N HIS A 51 -9.43 -2.58 -16.08
CA HIS A 51 -9.50 -1.67 -17.25
C HIS A 51 -8.22 -0.87 -17.54
N LYS A 52 -7.36 -0.68 -16.53
CA LYS A 52 -6.05 0.00 -16.62
C LYS A 52 -6.04 1.46 -17.11
N ALA A 53 -7.19 2.09 -17.35
CA ALA A 53 -7.25 3.52 -17.66
C ALA A 53 -6.56 4.38 -16.59
N CYS A 54 -6.72 4.01 -15.31
CA CYS A 54 -6.06 4.65 -14.18
C CYS A 54 -4.52 4.62 -14.22
N VAL A 55 -3.91 3.59 -14.84
CA VAL A 55 -2.44 3.44 -14.91
C VAL A 55 -1.83 4.58 -15.73
N LEU A 56 -2.46 4.95 -16.85
CA LEU A 56 -1.98 6.00 -17.74
C LEU A 56 -2.05 7.41 -17.13
N GLN A 57 -2.83 7.57 -16.06
CA GLN A 57 -3.16 8.85 -15.45
C GLN A 57 -2.39 9.09 -14.15
N CYS A 58 -1.65 8.07 -13.67
CA CYS A 58 -0.84 8.21 -12.48
C CYS A 58 0.51 8.88 -12.84
N PRO A 59 0.80 10.10 -12.34
CA PRO A 59 2.00 10.85 -12.70
C PRO A 59 3.30 10.24 -12.15
N VAL A 60 3.18 9.34 -11.17
CA VAL A 60 4.31 8.67 -10.49
C VAL A 60 4.34 7.16 -10.77
N ASP A 61 3.49 6.68 -11.67
CA ASP A 61 3.44 5.27 -12.10
C ASP A 61 3.29 4.25 -10.93
N CYS A 62 2.55 4.61 -9.89
CA CYS A 62 2.45 3.81 -8.65
C CYS A 62 1.33 2.75 -8.65
N ILE A 63 0.80 2.36 -9.83
CA ILE A 63 -0.32 1.40 -9.96
C ILE A 63 0.19 0.11 -10.58
N TYR A 64 0.30 -0.93 -9.75
CA TYR A 64 0.95 -2.19 -10.12
C TYR A 64 -0.07 -3.25 -10.51
N GLU A 65 0.31 -4.09 -11.47
CA GLU A 65 -0.55 -5.12 -12.02
C GLU A 65 -0.31 -6.47 -11.34
N GLY A 66 -1.31 -6.95 -10.60
CA GLY A 66 -1.33 -8.30 -10.03
C GLY A 66 -1.76 -9.37 -11.04
N ALA A 67 -2.33 -10.46 -10.53
CA ALA A 67 -2.92 -11.50 -11.35
C ALA A 67 -4.36 -11.15 -11.75
N ARG A 68 -5.17 -10.65 -10.83
CA ARG A 68 -6.60 -10.40 -11.00
C ARG A 68 -7.02 -8.98 -10.64
N SER A 69 -6.19 -8.23 -9.92
CA SER A 69 -6.47 -6.84 -9.56
C SER A 69 -5.27 -5.92 -9.81
N LEU A 70 -5.54 -4.63 -9.84
CA LEU A 70 -4.52 -3.59 -9.73
C LEU A 70 -4.35 -3.17 -8.27
N TYR A 71 -3.18 -2.65 -7.93
CA TYR A 71 -2.81 -2.23 -6.58
C TYR A 71 -2.10 -0.88 -6.59
N ILE A 72 -2.50 0.04 -5.70
CA ILE A 72 -1.82 1.34 -5.54
C ILE A 72 -0.78 1.22 -4.43
N ASN A 73 0.46 1.60 -4.73
CA ASN A 73 1.52 1.62 -3.73
C ASN A 73 1.37 2.85 -2.82
N PRO A 74 1.12 2.67 -1.50
CA PRO A 74 1.00 3.80 -0.57
C PRO A 74 2.26 4.63 -0.43
N ASP A 75 3.43 4.02 -0.54
CA ASP A 75 4.71 4.70 -0.31
C ASP A 75 5.12 5.58 -1.51
N GLU A 76 4.48 5.40 -2.66
CA GLU A 76 4.79 6.12 -3.91
C GLU A 76 3.71 7.09 -4.34
N CYS A 77 2.47 6.84 -3.95
CA CYS A 77 1.36 7.64 -4.43
C CYS A 77 1.35 9.03 -3.74
N VAL A 78 1.08 10.06 -4.54
CA VAL A 78 1.22 11.48 -4.15
C VAL A 78 -0.11 12.23 -4.08
N ASP A 79 -1.21 11.51 -3.81
CA ASP A 79 -2.55 12.10 -3.62
C ASP A 79 -3.10 12.95 -4.79
N CYS A 80 -2.62 12.72 -6.03
CA CYS A 80 -3.04 13.55 -7.17
C CYS A 80 -4.52 13.39 -7.59
N GLY A 81 -5.15 12.26 -7.25
CA GLY A 81 -6.57 11.98 -7.52
C GLY A 81 -6.99 11.70 -8.96
N ALA A 82 -6.07 11.78 -9.94
CA ALA A 82 -6.40 11.56 -11.35
C ALA A 82 -6.92 10.14 -11.63
N CYS A 83 -6.34 9.13 -10.97
CA CYS A 83 -6.72 7.73 -11.17
C CYS A 83 -8.19 7.44 -10.81
N ARG A 84 -8.76 8.12 -9.79
CA ARG A 84 -10.14 7.91 -9.33
C ARG A 84 -11.16 8.32 -10.37
N LEU A 85 -10.93 9.41 -11.09
CA LEU A 85 -11.87 9.96 -12.07
C LEU A 85 -11.97 9.13 -13.35
N GLU A 86 -10.91 8.39 -13.66
CA GLU A 86 -10.75 7.65 -14.92
C GLU A 86 -11.06 6.15 -14.77
N CYS A 87 -11.47 5.72 -13.56
CA CYS A 87 -11.86 4.35 -13.32
C CYS A 87 -13.34 4.13 -13.65
N ASP A 88 -13.63 3.62 -14.84
CA ASP A 88 -15.01 3.31 -15.29
C ASP A 88 -15.75 2.34 -14.36
N ALA A 89 -15.03 1.45 -13.68
CA ALA A 89 -15.59 0.51 -12.72
C ALA A 89 -15.91 1.13 -11.35
N GLY A 90 -15.53 2.40 -11.11
CA GLY A 90 -15.70 3.06 -9.82
C GLY A 90 -14.95 2.37 -8.67
N ALA A 91 -13.83 1.71 -8.96
CA ALA A 91 -13.14 0.84 -8.02
C ALA A 91 -12.12 1.57 -7.10
N ILE A 92 -11.88 2.86 -7.32
CA ILE A 92 -10.80 3.59 -6.64
C ILE A 92 -11.40 4.60 -5.65
N TYR A 93 -11.00 4.48 -4.39
CA TYR A 93 -11.49 5.30 -3.28
C TYR A 93 -10.32 6.07 -2.66
N TYR A 94 -10.60 7.26 -2.13
CA TYR A 94 -9.70 7.89 -1.17
C TYR A 94 -9.82 7.13 0.17
N GLU A 95 -8.76 7.01 0.96
CA GLU A 95 -8.78 6.13 2.15
C GLU A 95 -9.89 6.47 3.16
N THR A 96 -10.25 7.75 3.30
CA THR A 96 -11.31 8.18 4.22
C THR A 96 -12.72 8.05 3.62
N ASP A 97 -12.81 7.71 2.34
CA ASP A 97 -14.08 7.59 1.60
C ASP A 97 -14.45 6.13 1.33
N LEU A 98 -13.67 5.16 1.85
CA LEU A 98 -13.94 3.73 1.69
C LEU A 98 -15.25 3.35 2.37
N PRO A 99 -16.21 2.75 1.64
CA PRO A 99 -17.34 2.06 2.23
C PRO A 99 -16.88 0.93 3.17
N ASP A 100 -17.69 0.59 4.16
CA ASP A 100 -17.35 -0.42 5.18
C ASP A 100 -16.94 -1.78 4.58
N ASP A 101 -17.60 -2.20 3.50
CA ASP A 101 -17.32 -3.45 2.79
C ASP A 101 -16.03 -3.40 1.97
N GLN A 102 -15.48 -2.20 1.72
CA GLN A 102 -14.23 -1.99 1.01
C GLN A 102 -13.04 -1.74 1.94
N LEU A 103 -13.26 -1.50 3.25
CA LEU A 103 -12.18 -1.28 4.23
C LEU A 103 -11.06 -2.32 4.23
N PRO A 104 -11.31 -3.64 4.00
CA PRO A 104 -10.23 -4.62 3.92
C PRO A 104 -9.19 -4.32 2.83
N HIS A 105 -9.58 -3.63 1.76
CA HIS A 105 -8.69 -3.29 0.65
C HIS A 105 -7.62 -2.27 1.01
N LEU A 106 -7.79 -1.52 2.09
CA LEU A 106 -6.78 -0.61 2.61
C LEU A 106 -5.50 -1.37 2.97
N ALA A 107 -5.65 -2.40 3.81
CA ALA A 107 -4.54 -3.27 4.18
C ALA A 107 -4.07 -4.12 3.00
N ASP A 108 -4.99 -4.53 2.12
CA ASP A 108 -4.67 -5.34 0.96
C ASP A 108 -3.73 -4.65 -0.04
N ASN A 109 -4.00 -3.38 -0.35
CA ASN A 109 -3.15 -2.61 -1.25
C ASN A 109 -1.74 -2.48 -0.67
N ALA A 110 -1.60 -2.20 0.63
CA ALA A 110 -0.29 -2.16 1.29
C ALA A 110 0.40 -3.54 1.35
N ALA A 111 -0.35 -4.61 1.63
CA ALA A 111 0.17 -5.97 1.73
C ALA A 111 0.80 -6.45 0.42
N PHE A 112 0.26 -6.03 -0.73
CA PHE A 112 0.83 -6.33 -2.04
C PHE A 112 2.30 -5.90 -2.18
N PHE A 113 2.72 -4.84 -1.49
CA PHE A 113 4.08 -4.30 -1.56
C PHE A 113 4.97 -4.73 -0.39
N SER A 114 4.38 -4.84 0.79
CA SER A 114 5.10 -5.08 2.05
C SER A 114 5.24 -6.55 2.43
N GLU A 115 4.43 -7.45 1.85
CA GLU A 115 4.50 -8.89 2.11
C GLU A 115 5.23 -9.66 1.01
N ILE A 116 5.74 -10.83 1.39
CA ILE A 116 6.30 -11.81 0.46
C ILE A 116 5.14 -12.63 -0.12
N LEU A 117 4.69 -12.27 -1.32
CA LEU A 117 3.66 -13.02 -2.05
C LEU A 117 4.24 -14.26 -2.75
N PRO A 118 3.41 -15.25 -3.11
CA PRO A 118 3.86 -16.45 -3.83
C PRO A 118 4.73 -16.12 -5.06
N GLY A 119 5.89 -16.77 -5.13
CA GLY A 119 6.86 -16.56 -6.23
C GLY A 119 7.81 -15.38 -6.04
N ARG A 120 7.81 -14.72 -4.88
CA ARG A 120 8.77 -13.66 -4.54
C ARG A 120 9.73 -14.13 -3.43
N ASP A 121 11.00 -13.74 -3.54
CA ASP A 121 12.01 -14.01 -2.49
C ASP A 121 12.03 -12.93 -1.39
N ALA A 122 11.45 -11.76 -1.69
CA ALA A 122 11.37 -10.61 -0.79
C ALA A 122 10.13 -9.75 -1.14
N PRO A 123 9.67 -8.86 -0.24
CA PRO A 123 8.68 -7.85 -0.59
C PRO A 123 9.21 -6.93 -1.69
N ILE A 124 8.32 -6.44 -2.56
CA ILE A 124 8.72 -5.52 -3.64
C ILE A 124 8.94 -4.09 -3.13
N GLY A 125 8.32 -3.72 -2.00
CA GLY A 125 8.46 -2.40 -1.39
C GLY A 125 8.02 -1.27 -2.33
N SER A 126 8.89 -0.27 -2.47
CA SER A 126 8.70 0.88 -3.36
C SER A 126 9.73 0.84 -4.50
N PRO A 127 9.43 0.16 -5.62
CA PRO A 127 10.37 0.04 -6.74
C PRO A 127 10.45 1.30 -7.62
N GLY A 128 9.55 2.28 -7.44
CA GLY A 128 9.61 3.58 -8.13
C GLY A 128 9.01 3.59 -9.54
N GLY A 129 7.99 2.75 -9.78
CA GLY A 129 7.21 2.74 -11.02
C GLY A 129 6.84 1.33 -11.50
N ALA A 130 5.57 1.13 -11.84
CA ALA A 130 5.02 -0.14 -12.30
C ALA A 130 5.52 -0.57 -13.68
N THR A 131 5.78 0.37 -14.58
CA THR A 131 6.23 0.10 -15.96
C THR A 131 7.54 -0.69 -15.98
N ALA A 132 8.43 -0.45 -15.01
CA ALA A 132 9.71 -1.16 -14.92
C ALA A 132 9.56 -2.64 -14.54
N LEU A 133 8.50 -3.00 -13.81
CA LEU A 133 8.24 -4.37 -13.37
C LEU A 133 7.27 -5.12 -14.27
N GLY A 134 6.39 -4.41 -14.98
CA GLY A 134 5.32 -5.02 -15.76
C GLY A 134 4.32 -5.77 -14.89
N ARG A 135 3.71 -6.83 -15.43
CA ARG A 135 2.72 -7.65 -14.72
C ARG A 135 3.42 -8.60 -13.75
N LEU A 136 3.04 -8.53 -12.48
CA LEU A 136 3.62 -9.33 -11.40
C LEU A 136 2.94 -10.71 -11.25
N GLY A 137 1.72 -10.88 -11.79
CA GLY A 137 1.09 -12.20 -11.95
C GLY A 137 0.73 -12.93 -10.66
N VAL A 138 0.71 -12.23 -9.54
CA VAL A 138 0.32 -12.72 -8.22
C VAL A 138 -0.59 -11.68 -7.57
N ASP A 139 -1.52 -12.11 -6.73
CA ASP A 139 -2.38 -11.26 -5.93
C ASP A 139 -2.18 -11.56 -4.45
N THR A 140 -2.65 -10.66 -3.60
CA THR A 140 -2.74 -10.87 -2.15
C THR A 140 -3.72 -11.99 -1.79
N PRO A 141 -3.70 -12.49 -0.53
CA PRO A 141 -4.66 -13.49 -0.07
C PRO A 141 -6.13 -13.04 -0.17
N LEU A 142 -6.44 -11.76 0.02
CA LEU A 142 -7.81 -11.24 -0.07
C LEU A 142 -8.37 -11.45 -1.48
N VAL A 143 -7.68 -10.93 -2.50
CA VAL A 143 -8.12 -11.01 -3.90
C VAL A 143 -8.06 -12.44 -4.42
N SER A 144 -7.02 -13.19 -4.06
CA SER A 144 -6.88 -14.60 -4.46
C SER A 144 -8.03 -15.48 -3.97
N ALA A 145 -8.63 -15.15 -2.82
CA ALA A 145 -9.74 -15.90 -2.23
C ALA A 145 -11.12 -15.52 -2.81
N LEU A 146 -11.25 -14.43 -3.56
CA LEU A 146 -12.53 -14.01 -4.13
C LEU A 146 -12.98 -14.95 -5.26
N ALA A 147 -14.28 -15.21 -5.32
CA ALA A 147 -14.86 -15.94 -6.46
C ALA A 147 -14.56 -15.19 -7.78
N PRO A 148 -14.31 -15.90 -8.90
CA PRO A 148 -14.17 -15.28 -10.21
C PRO A 148 -15.39 -14.44 -10.56
N ARG A 149 -15.17 -13.19 -10.98
CA ARG A 149 -16.21 -12.31 -11.47
C ARG A 149 -16.28 -12.43 -12.99
N ASN A 150 -17.49 -12.50 -13.53
CA ASN A 150 -17.69 -12.33 -14.96
C ASN A 150 -17.72 -10.83 -15.27
N PRO A 151 -16.86 -10.33 -16.17
CA PRO A 151 -16.87 -8.94 -16.61
C PRO A 151 -18.09 -8.59 -17.46
#